data_AF-A0A2S7P7A2-F1
#
_entry.id   AF-A0A2S7P7A2-F1
#
_cell.length_a   1.000
_cell.length_b   1.000
_cell.length_c   1.000
_cell.angle_alpha   90.00
_cell.angle_beta   90.00
_cell.angle_gamma   90.00
#
_symmetry.space_group_name_H-M   'P 1'
#
loop_
_entity.id
_entity.type
_entity.pdbx_description
1 polymer ?
#
loop_
_entity_poly.entity_id
_entity_poly.type
_entity_poly.pdbx_seq_one_letter_code
_entity_poly.pdbx_strand_id
1 'polypeptide(L)'
;MATQYEYDIPFSATHQQQAFKLLELPPELLALLESDAPPTPPPSLTITSSPLPPHHAHLSVSNGKTYLLRQKNTSNPIMILSPSTTFPSTEDGHEDDGDSFVPRPAVTRIASVEDTIELIEKQEGAEKEKPVKVNKWHEKFAKSRGTTGGAGKG
;
A
#
# COMPACT_ATOMS: atom_id res chain seq x y z
N MET A 1 -36.83 29.94 -10.87
CA MET A 1 -36.27 29.24 -9.69
C MET A 1 -35.33 28.17 -10.23
N ALA A 2 -34.04 28.47 -10.39
CA ALA A 2 -33.05 27.49 -10.81
C ALA A 2 -32.49 26.83 -9.55
N THR A 3 -32.81 25.55 -9.33
CA THR A 3 -32.14 24.73 -8.32
C THR A 3 -30.75 24.42 -8.88
N GLN A 4 -29.75 25.22 -8.49
CA GLN A 4 -28.37 24.86 -8.69
C GLN A 4 -28.12 23.62 -7.84
N TYR A 5 -28.15 22.44 -8.48
CA TYR A 5 -27.71 21.21 -7.84
C TYR A 5 -26.19 21.32 -7.69
N GLU A 6 -25.76 21.73 -6.50
CA GLU A 6 -24.38 21.65 -6.07
C GLU A 6 -24.06 20.16 -5.86
N TYR A 7 -23.37 19.56 -6.83
CA TYR A 7 -23.00 18.14 -6.83
C TYR A 7 -21.68 17.89 -6.07
N ASP A 8 -21.37 18.76 -5.11
CA ASP A 8 -20.12 18.67 -4.38
C ASP A 8 -20.28 17.67 -3.22
N ILE A 9 -19.32 16.75 -3.12
CA ILE A 9 -19.27 15.78 -2.02
C ILE A 9 -18.32 16.35 -0.97
N PRO A 10 -18.81 16.67 0.24
CA PRO A 10 -17.96 17.17 1.32
C PRO A 10 -16.83 16.20 1.63
N PHE A 11 -15.61 16.74 1.75
CA PHE A 11 -14.39 15.99 2.02
C PHE A 11 -13.78 16.44 3.35
N SER A 12 -13.47 15.49 4.21
CA SER A 12 -12.77 15.73 5.48
C SER A 12 -11.55 14.81 5.60
N ALA A 13 -10.60 15.14 6.49
CA ALA A 13 -9.46 14.28 6.79
C ALA A 13 -9.41 14.04 8.30
N THR A 14 -9.37 12.77 8.71
CA THR A 14 -9.24 12.45 10.14
C THR A 14 -7.84 12.78 10.64
N HIS A 15 -7.73 13.25 11.88
CA HIS A 15 -6.41 13.46 12.50
C HIS A 15 -5.73 12.12 12.83
N GLN A 16 -6.50 11.12 13.25
CA GLN A 16 -6.01 9.79 13.59
C GLN A 16 -5.99 8.87 12.37
N GLN A 17 -4.86 8.86 11.65
CA GLN A 17 -4.69 7.98 10.49
C GLN A 17 -4.59 6.52 10.92
N GLN A 18 -5.37 5.64 10.29
CA GLN A 18 -5.37 4.20 10.57
C GLN A 18 -4.19 3.51 9.88
N ALA A 19 -3.64 2.48 10.51
CA ALA A 19 -2.48 1.73 10.03
C ALA A 19 -2.85 0.70 8.94
N PHE A 20 -3.50 1.15 7.87
CA PHE A 20 -3.81 0.30 6.73
C PHE A 20 -2.60 0.09 5.84
N LYS A 21 -2.52 -1.12 5.27
CA LYS A 21 -1.57 -1.50 4.22
C LYS A 21 -2.36 -2.13 3.08
N LEU A 22 -1.93 -1.83 1.85
CA LEU A 22 -2.54 -2.39 0.65
C LEU A 22 -1.77 -3.63 0.23
N LEU A 23 -2.47 -4.75 0.11
CA LEU A 23 -1.93 -6.02 -0.36
C LEU A 23 -2.49 -6.33 -1.74
N GLU A 24 -1.62 -6.53 -2.72
CA GLU A 24 -2.02 -6.97 -4.06
C GLU A 24 -2.38 -8.46 -4.01
N LEU A 25 -3.64 -8.78 -4.33
CA LEU A 25 -4.17 -10.14 -4.27
C LEU A 25 -4.21 -10.76 -5.67
N PRO A 26 -3.50 -11.88 -5.90
CA PRO A 26 -3.69 -12.72 -7.06
C PRO A 26 -5.15 -13.22 -7.18
N PRO A 27 -5.67 -13.44 -8.40
CA PRO A 27 -7.07 -13.84 -8.60
C PRO A 27 -7.47 -15.11 -7.84
N GLU A 28 -6.56 -16.06 -7.68
CA GLU A 28 -6.83 -17.29 -6.94
C GLU A 28 -7.01 -17.06 -5.44
N LEU A 29 -6.30 -16.08 -4.86
CA LEU A 29 -6.46 -15.72 -3.45
C LEU A 29 -7.70 -14.86 -3.23
N LEU A 30 -8.03 -14.00 -4.20
CA LEU A 30 -9.27 -13.25 -4.19
C LEU A 30 -10.48 -14.20 -4.19
N ALA A 31 -10.49 -15.17 -5.12
CA ALA A 31 -11.56 -16.16 -5.21
C ALA A 31 -11.66 -17.00 -3.92
N LEU A 32 -10.53 -17.28 -3.25
CA LEU A 32 -10.52 -17.97 -1.97
C LEU A 32 -11.15 -17.13 -0.84
N LEU A 33 -10.85 -15.82 -0.80
CA LEU A 33 -11.38 -14.88 0.19
C LEU A 33 -12.87 -14.58 0.00
N GLU A 34 -13.32 -14.53 -1.25
CA GLU A 34 -14.73 -14.28 -1.60
C GLU A 34 -15.59 -15.55 -1.61
N SER A 35 -14.99 -16.73 -1.42
CA SER A 35 -15.74 -18.00 -1.43
C SER A 35 -16.68 -18.11 -0.23
N ASP A 36 -17.98 -18.17 -0.51
CA ASP A 36 -19.05 -18.33 0.51
C ASP A 36 -19.22 -19.79 0.97
N ALA A 37 -18.62 -20.73 0.23
CA ALA A 37 -18.59 -22.13 0.62
C ALA A 37 -17.50 -22.31 1.67
N PRO A 38 -17.78 -22.70 2.92
CA PRO A 38 -16.75 -22.97 3.91
C PRO A 38 -15.93 -24.16 3.39
N PRO A 39 -14.69 -23.96 2.93
CA PRO A 39 -13.81 -25.06 2.64
C PRO A 39 -13.65 -25.83 3.96
N THR A 40 -13.78 -27.15 3.92
CA THR A 40 -13.45 -27.99 5.07
C THR A 40 -12.07 -28.58 4.79
N PRO A 41 -10.99 -28.10 5.42
CA PRO A 41 -10.89 -27.06 6.46
C PRO A 41 -10.92 -25.61 5.91
N PRO A 42 -11.30 -24.60 6.73
CA PRO A 42 -11.45 -23.22 6.26
C PRO A 42 -10.11 -22.67 5.75
N PRO A 43 -10.14 -21.83 4.71
CA PRO A 43 -8.94 -21.36 4.05
C PRO A 43 -8.26 -20.38 4.99
N SER A 44 -7.19 -20.84 5.63
CA SER A 44 -6.36 -19.98 6.44
C SER A 44 -5.32 -19.30 5.55
N LEU A 45 -5.29 -17.98 5.62
CA LEU A 45 -4.18 -17.15 5.19
C LEU A 45 -3.37 -16.79 6.44
N THR A 46 -2.11 -17.18 6.48
CA THR A 46 -1.25 -16.94 7.65
C THR A 46 0.01 -16.20 7.23
N ILE A 47 0.27 -15.06 7.86
CA ILE A 47 1.50 -14.31 7.66
C ILE A 47 2.52 -14.77 8.71
N THR A 48 3.66 -15.23 8.26
CA THR A 48 4.77 -15.71 9.10
C THR A 48 6.07 -15.06 8.69
N SER A 49 6.96 -14.81 9.64
CA SER A 49 8.33 -14.38 9.34
C SER A 49 9.24 -15.59 9.14
N SER A 50 10.15 -15.52 8.18
CA SER A 50 11.24 -16.48 8.05
C SER A 50 12.15 -16.41 9.29
N PRO A 51 12.43 -17.55 9.95
CA PRO A 51 13.39 -17.61 11.06
C PRO A 51 14.84 -17.51 10.57
N LEU A 52 15.09 -17.81 9.30
CA LEU A 52 16.40 -17.76 8.67
C LEU A 52 16.62 -16.40 7.99
N PRO A 53 17.82 -15.80 8.12
CA PRO A 53 18.18 -14.61 7.36
C PRO A 53 18.21 -14.90 5.85
N PRO A 54 17.81 -13.94 4.99
CA PRO A 54 17.16 -12.67 5.31
C PRO A 54 15.74 -12.86 5.88
N HIS A 55 15.41 -12.14 6.97
CA HIS A 55 14.11 -12.20 7.65
C HIS A 55 13.00 -11.60 6.77
N HIS A 56 12.47 -12.40 5.86
CA HIS A 56 11.36 -12.04 5.01
C HIS A 56 10.01 -12.46 5.61
N ALA A 57 8.97 -11.68 5.36
CA ALA A 57 7.60 -12.07 5.66
C ALA A 57 7.04 -12.92 4.51
N HIS A 58 6.33 -13.99 4.85
CA HIS A 58 5.68 -14.89 3.91
C HIS A 58 4.19 -15.01 4.24
N LEU A 59 3.35 -15.12 3.21
CA LEU A 59 1.95 -15.48 3.29
C LEU A 59 1.81 -16.96 2.91
N SER A 60 1.43 -17.79 3.88
CA SER A 60 1.11 -19.20 3.65
C SER A 60 -0.38 -19.36 3.44
N VAL A 61 -0.75 -20.16 2.45
CA VAL A 61 -2.12 -20.47 2.09
C VAL A 61 -2.38 -21.94 2.39
N SER A 62 -3.58 -22.26 2.90
CA SER A 62 -4.01 -23.63 3.22
C SER A 62 -3.82 -24.66 2.09
N ASN A 63 -3.77 -24.24 0.83
CA ASN A 63 -3.52 -25.09 -0.34
C ASN A 63 -2.03 -25.47 -0.53
N GLY A 64 -1.16 -25.10 0.41
CA GLY A 64 0.29 -25.37 0.38
C GLY A 64 1.12 -24.32 -0.34
N LYS A 65 0.49 -23.31 -0.97
CA LYS A 65 1.22 -22.22 -1.62
C LYS A 65 1.77 -21.24 -0.59
N THR A 66 2.98 -20.75 -0.85
CA THR A 66 3.63 -19.73 -0.04
C THR A 66 4.03 -18.55 -0.93
N TYR A 67 3.72 -17.33 -0.50
CA TYR A 67 4.08 -16.11 -1.20
C TYR A 67 5.03 -15.27 -0.34
N LEU A 68 6.08 -14.73 -0.95
CA LEU A 68 6.94 -13.73 -0.35
C LEU A 68 6.26 -12.36 -0.43
N LEU A 69 6.19 -11.64 0.69
CA LEU A 69 5.69 -10.27 0.74
C LEU A 69 6.83 -9.33 0.36
N ARG A 70 6.65 -8.54 -0.71
CA ARG A 70 7.59 -7.51 -1.12
C ARG A 70 6.92 -6.14 -1.01
N GLN A 71 7.57 -5.22 -0.30
CA GLN A 71 7.12 -3.84 -0.24
C GLN A 71 7.56 -3.09 -1.50
N LYS A 72 6.64 -2.35 -2.10
CA LYS A 72 6.84 -1.54 -3.30
C LYS A 72 6.33 -0.14 -3.04
N ASN A 73 7.26 0.82 -2.99
CA ASN A 73 6.91 2.22 -2.81
C ASN A 73 6.20 2.77 -4.05
N THR A 74 5.28 3.70 -3.82
CA THR A 74 4.58 4.45 -4.88
C THR A 74 4.98 5.93 -4.80
N SER A 75 5.21 6.55 -5.95
CA SER A 75 5.38 8.01 -6.04
C SER A 75 4.06 8.77 -6.05
N ASN A 76 2.94 8.06 -6.23
CA ASN A 76 1.60 8.63 -6.26
C ASN A 76 0.97 8.57 -4.87
N PRO A 77 0.31 9.64 -4.40
CA PRO A 77 -0.39 9.63 -3.12
C PRO A 77 -1.63 8.73 -3.22
N ILE A 78 -1.73 7.73 -2.35
CA ILE A 78 -2.91 6.88 -2.23
C ILE A 78 -3.62 7.24 -0.93
N MET A 79 -4.89 7.63 -1.04
CA MET A 79 -5.74 7.96 0.11
C MET A 79 -6.81 6.89 0.29
N ILE A 80 -6.96 6.38 1.50
CA ILE A 80 -8.08 5.51 1.85
C ILE A 80 -9.18 6.40 2.40
N LEU A 81 -10.35 6.32 1.78
CA LEU A 81 -11.53 7.08 2.14
C LEU A 81 -12.57 6.17 2.78
N SER A 82 -13.20 6.63 3.85
CA SER A 82 -14.42 6.04 4.39
C SER A 82 -15.61 6.90 3.99
N PRO A 83 -16.76 6.30 3.63
CA PRO A 83 -18.03 7.02 3.63
C PRO A 83 -18.27 7.66 5.00
N SER A 84 -18.81 8.88 4.99
CA SER A 84 -19.22 9.62 6.18
C SER A 84 -20.46 10.47 5.88
N THR A 85 -20.94 11.20 6.87
CA THR A 85 -22.08 12.11 6.75
C THR A 85 -21.70 13.46 7.33
N THR A 86 -22.23 14.54 6.77
CA THR A 86 -22.05 15.87 7.38
C THR A 86 -22.78 15.96 8.71
N PHE A 87 -22.26 16.80 9.59
CA PHE A 87 -22.85 17.15 10.88
C PHE A 87 -23.03 18.66 10.96
N PRO A 88 -23.99 19.16 11.75
CA PRO A 88 -24.13 20.60 11.95
C PRO A 88 -22.87 21.13 12.60
N SER A 89 -22.17 22.02 11.89
CA SER A 89 -20.94 22.67 12.36
C SER A 89 -21.23 24.16 12.55
N THR A 90 -20.80 24.71 13.69
CA THR A 90 -20.89 26.15 13.98
C THR A 90 -19.67 26.93 13.47
N GLU A 91 -18.84 26.28 12.66
CA GLU A 91 -17.44 26.64 12.42
C GLU A 91 -17.26 27.59 11.23
N ASP A 92 -18.15 27.49 10.23
CA ASP A 92 -18.00 28.16 8.92
C ASP A 92 -18.82 29.46 8.79
N GLY A 93 -19.22 30.08 9.91
CA GLY A 93 -20.00 31.33 9.90
C GLY A 93 -21.44 31.19 9.39
N HIS A 94 -21.83 29.99 8.97
CA HIS A 94 -23.20 29.56 8.79
C HIS A 94 -23.62 28.79 10.05
N GLU A 95 -24.45 29.41 10.88
CA GLU A 95 -25.15 28.68 11.95
C GLU A 95 -26.22 27.82 11.29
N ASP A 96 -25.90 26.55 11.04
CA ASP A 96 -26.92 25.57 10.67
C ASP A 96 -27.85 25.41 11.88
N ASP A 97 -29.10 25.84 11.71
CA ASP A 97 -30.13 25.66 12.73
C ASP A 97 -30.33 24.14 12.89
N GLY A 98 -29.99 23.61 14.08
CA GLY A 98 -29.89 22.18 14.34
C GLY A 98 -31.19 21.41 14.10
N ASP A 99 -32.33 22.10 14.03
CA ASP A 99 -33.65 21.52 13.71
C ASP A 99 -33.93 21.43 12.19
N SER A 100 -33.20 22.18 11.37
CA SER A 100 -33.37 22.23 9.91
C SER A 100 -32.22 21.58 9.12
N PHE A 101 -31.16 21.16 9.81
CA PHE A 101 -30.00 20.54 9.19
C PHE A 101 -30.37 19.20 8.52
N VAL A 102 -30.03 19.08 7.24
CA VAL A 102 -30.18 17.82 6.49
C VAL A 102 -28.79 17.22 6.27
N PRO A 103 -28.45 16.09 6.93
CA PRO A 103 -27.18 15.40 6.71
C PRO A 103 -27.01 15.02 5.24
N ARG A 104 -25.82 15.30 4.71
CA ARG A 104 -25.44 14.98 3.33
C ARG A 104 -24.40 13.87 3.33
N PRO A 105 -24.39 12.98 2.32
CA PRO A 105 -23.29 12.04 2.12
C PRO A 105 -21.97 12.78 1.97
N ALA A 106 -20.94 12.32 2.67
CA ALA A 106 -19.60 12.88 2.68
C ALA A 106 -18.56 11.76 2.58
N VAL A 107 -17.29 12.14 2.42
CA VAL A 107 -16.15 11.22 2.49
C VAL A 107 -15.10 11.76 3.45
N THR A 108 -14.47 10.85 4.19
CA THR A 108 -13.40 11.17 5.12
C THR A 108 -12.15 10.37 4.78
N ARG A 109 -11.01 11.04 4.60
CA ARG A 109 -9.72 10.36 4.50
C ARG A 109 -9.36 9.75 5.85
N ILE A 110 -9.23 8.43 5.89
CA ILE A 110 -8.89 7.64 7.08
C ILE A 110 -7.44 7.17 7.12
N ALA A 111 -6.76 7.10 5.97
CA ALA A 111 -5.34 6.79 5.89
C ALA A 111 -4.69 7.33 4.61
N SER A 112 -3.36 7.46 4.65
CA SER A 112 -2.51 7.72 3.49
C SER A 112 -1.53 6.56 3.36
N VAL A 113 -1.34 6.07 2.13
CA VAL A 113 -0.51 4.91 1.84
C VAL A 113 0.60 5.33 0.86
N GLU A 114 1.84 5.05 1.24
CA GLU A 114 3.04 5.38 0.46
C GLU A 114 3.69 4.14 -0.20
N ASP A 115 3.21 2.96 0.19
CA ASP A 115 3.72 1.67 -0.21
C ASP A 115 2.61 0.63 -0.36
N THR A 116 2.82 -0.27 -1.30
CA THR A 116 1.96 -1.45 -1.52
C THR A 116 2.77 -2.69 -1.22
N ILE A 117 2.08 -3.77 -0.86
CA ILE A 117 2.68 -5.08 -0.63
C ILE A 117 2.27 -5.97 -1.79
N GLU A 118 3.24 -6.49 -2.53
CA GLU A 118 3.00 -7.46 -3.60
C GLU A 118 3.36 -8.88 -3.13
N LEU A 119 2.68 -9.87 -3.71
CA LEU A 119 2.85 -11.28 -3.39
C LEU A 119 3.63 -11.99 -4.50
N ILE A 120 4.76 -12.60 -4.14
CA ILE A 120 5.61 -13.35 -5.08
C ILE A 120 5.54 -14.83 -4.73
N GLU A 121 4.94 -15.65 -5.59
CA GLU A 121 4.82 -17.09 -5.36
C GLU A 121 6.21 -17.75 -5.24
N LYS A 122 6.44 -18.44 -4.13
CA LYS A 122 7.66 -19.21 -3.90
C LYS A 122 7.49 -20.58 -4.56
N GLN A 123 8.17 -20.81 -5.68
CA GLN A 123 8.30 -22.16 -6.21
C GLN A 123 9.21 -22.97 -5.29
N GLU A 124 8.70 -24.08 -4.73
CA GLU A 124 9.55 -25.08 -4.07
C GLU A 124 10.60 -25.57 -5.07
N GLY A 125 11.86 -25.15 -4.90
CA GLY A 125 12.99 -25.55 -5.73
C GLY A 125 13.84 -24.42 -6.33
N ALA A 126 13.44 -23.15 -6.17
CA ALA A 126 14.18 -22.02 -6.75
C ALA A 126 15.22 -21.35 -5.83
N GLU A 127 15.44 -21.85 -4.60
CA GLU A 127 16.60 -21.47 -3.78
C GLU A 127 17.85 -22.28 -4.19
N LYS A 128 18.27 -22.09 -5.43
CA LYS A 128 19.70 -22.02 -5.73
C LYS A 128 19.96 -20.57 -6.07
N GLU A 129 20.24 -19.77 -5.04
CA GLU A 129 20.84 -18.45 -5.20
C GLU A 129 22.02 -18.57 -6.18
N LYS A 130 21.79 -18.21 -7.44
CA LYS A 130 22.91 -17.86 -8.30
C LYS A 130 23.41 -16.53 -7.76
N PRO A 131 24.68 -16.42 -7.31
CA PRO A 131 25.20 -15.16 -6.80
C PRO A 131 24.98 -14.10 -7.88
N VAL A 132 24.21 -13.07 -7.55
CA VAL A 132 24.02 -11.90 -8.40
C VAL A 132 25.40 -11.33 -8.64
N LYS A 133 25.95 -11.55 -9.84
CA LYS A 133 27.17 -10.90 -10.28
C LYS A 133 26.87 -9.41 -10.28
N VAL A 134 27.32 -8.72 -9.24
CA VAL A 134 27.24 -7.27 -9.13
C VAL A 134 28.01 -6.71 -10.32
N ASN A 135 27.27 -6.36 -11.37
CA ASN A 135 27.82 -5.80 -12.59
C ASN A 135 28.50 -4.48 -12.23
N LYS A 136 29.85 -4.48 -12.24
CA LYS A 136 30.86 -3.48 -12.66
C LYS A 136 30.50 -1.98 -12.77
N TRP A 137 29.44 -1.50 -12.13
CA TRP A 137 28.99 -0.11 -12.20
C TRP A 137 29.68 0.72 -11.13
N HIS A 138 29.76 0.20 -9.90
CA HIS A 138 30.51 0.80 -8.79
C HIS A 138 32.00 1.00 -9.12
N GLU A 139 32.59 0.12 -9.93
CA GLU A 139 34.01 0.20 -10.33
C GLU A 139 34.26 1.29 -11.40
N LYS A 140 33.27 1.55 -12.28
CA LYS A 140 33.39 2.55 -13.35
C LYS A 140 33.27 3.99 -12.86
N PHE A 141 32.55 4.26 -11.77
CA PHE A 141 32.45 5.63 -11.24
C PHE A 141 33.54 5.99 -10.23
N ALA A 142 34.12 5.01 -9.52
CA ALA A 142 35.27 5.27 -8.65
C ALA A 142 36.49 5.75 -9.47
N LYS A 143 36.67 5.23 -10.69
CA LYS A 143 37.78 5.61 -11.58
C LYS A 143 37.67 7.03 -12.17
N SER A 144 36.49 7.65 -12.16
CA SER A 144 36.29 8.99 -12.71
C SER A 144 36.69 10.13 -11.75
N ARG A 145 36.92 9.86 -10.45
CA ARG A 145 37.20 10.90 -9.45
C ARG A 145 38.69 11.04 -9.08
N GLY A 146 39.58 10.25 -9.69
CA GLY A 146 40.99 10.16 -9.30
C GLY A 146 42.01 10.70 -10.29
N THR A 147 41.64 11.34 -11.41
CA THR A 147 42.64 11.77 -12.43
C THR A 147 42.43 13.19 -12.94
N THR A 148 42.53 14.19 -12.06
CA THR A 148 42.87 15.55 -12.47
C THR A 148 43.78 16.19 -11.45
N GLY A 149 45.05 16.39 -11.83
CA GLY A 149 45.94 17.33 -11.14
C GLY A 149 47.30 16.76 -10.78
N GLY A 150 48.16 16.53 -11.78
CA GLY A 150 49.56 16.18 -11.52
C GLY A 150 50.44 16.14 -12.77
N ALA A 151 51.17 17.23 -12.97
CA ALA A 151 52.44 17.35 -13.71
C ALA A 151 52.43 17.37 -15.27
N GLY A 152 52.77 18.55 -15.82
CA GLY A 152 54.08 18.65 -16.48
C GLY A 152 54.16 19.33 -17.85
N LYS A 153 55.00 20.38 -17.87
CA LYS A 153 55.92 20.86 -18.94
C LYS A 153 55.44 21.93 -19.93
N GLY A 154 56.28 22.95 -20.04
CA GLY A 154 56.29 24.05 -21.01
C GLY A 154 57.13 25.18 -20.47
#